data_AF-A0A838ETB8-F1
#
_entry.id   AF-A0A838ETB8-F1
#
_cell.length_a   1.000
_cell.length_b   1.000
_cell.length_c   1.000
_cell.angle_alpha   90.00
_cell.angle_beta   90.00
_cell.angle_gamma   90.00
#
_symmetry.space_group_name_H-M   'P 1'
#
loop_
_entity.id
_entity.type
_entity.pdbx_description
1 polymer ?
#
loop_
_entity_poly.entity_id
_entity_poly.type
_entity_poly.pdbx_seq_one_letter_code
_entity_poly.pdbx_strand_id
1 'polypeptide(L)'
;MYADVSCWRGQQKEVAEDIVQEALLRTFKYTQRASQGKVQPVVSLKSLCKVIAQNYFRDRRRKDQVLVRPFQNDESEQLSFAIQDVVDPAEIALDHLIFCTTIVMAAQVVAQFPPQQRAALLTDLANISDFNAPPTLLEQSLSTEGIRLRDYHRALPTEPAQRGLYAAHLCIAYKRLRKKVEV
;
A
#
# COMPACT_ATOMS: atom_id res chain seq x y z
N MET A 1 -7.52 -3.14 14.06
CA MET A 1 -6.49 -3.66 14.98
C MET A 1 -5.96 -2.49 15.79
N TYR A 2 -6.03 -2.51 17.12
CA TYR A 2 -5.58 -1.40 17.98
C TYR A 2 -4.07 -1.50 18.22
N ALA A 3 -3.38 -0.35 18.28
CA ALA A 3 -1.92 -0.24 18.36
C ALA A 3 -1.26 -0.77 19.66
N ASP A 4 -2.08 -1.21 20.62
CA ASP A 4 -1.69 -1.73 21.95
C ASP A 4 -0.59 -0.91 22.65
N VAL A 5 -0.78 0.41 22.68
CA VAL A 5 0.02 1.35 23.46
C VAL A 5 -0.87 1.94 24.54
N SER A 6 -0.57 1.64 25.80
CA SER A 6 -1.43 1.99 26.93
C SER A 6 -1.66 3.50 27.06
N CYS A 7 -0.64 4.31 26.80
CA CYS A 7 -0.74 5.78 26.85
C CYS A 7 -1.52 6.39 25.68
N TRP A 8 -1.82 5.64 24.62
CA TRP A 8 -2.64 6.13 23.49
C TRP A 8 -4.13 5.89 23.70
N ARG A 9 -4.51 5.11 24.72
CA ARG A 9 -5.92 4.81 25.00
C ARG A 9 -6.62 6.08 25.48
N GLY A 10 -7.60 6.54 24.72
CA GLY A 10 -8.32 7.80 24.97
C GLY A 10 -7.75 9.01 24.20
N GLN A 11 -6.62 8.85 23.50
CA GLN A 11 -5.99 9.90 22.68
C GLN A 11 -5.78 9.45 21.21
N GLN A 12 -6.53 8.45 20.77
CA GLN A 12 -6.28 7.82 19.46
C GLN A 12 -6.50 8.79 18.30
N LYS A 13 -7.41 9.76 18.47
CA LYS A 13 -7.71 10.76 17.43
C LYS A 13 -6.56 11.75 17.28
N GLU A 14 -6.04 12.25 18.39
CA GLU A 14 -4.92 13.19 18.45
C GLU A 14 -3.64 12.55 17.91
N VAL A 15 -3.38 11.29 18.28
CA VAL A 15 -2.26 10.51 17.74
C VAL A 15 -2.41 10.33 16.23
N ALA A 16 -3.61 10.01 15.74
CA ALA A 16 -3.85 9.87 14.31
C ALA A 16 -3.66 11.20 13.56
N GLU A 17 -4.14 12.31 14.12
CA GLU A 17 -3.98 13.66 13.54
C GLU A 17 -2.50 14.06 13.47
N ASP A 18 -1.71 13.80 14.51
CA ASP A 18 -0.26 14.08 14.51
C ASP A 18 0.48 13.25 13.46
N ILE A 19 0.12 11.96 13.32
CA ILE A 19 0.71 11.10 12.29
C ILE A 19 0.40 11.62 10.89
N VAL A 20 -0.85 12.04 10.65
CA VAL A 20 -1.25 12.61 9.36
C VAL A 20 -0.49 13.90 9.09
N GLN A 21 -0.38 14.79 10.08
CA GLN A 21 0.30 16.07 9.93
C GLN A 21 1.79 15.88 9.60
N GLU A 22 2.48 15.02 10.35
CA GLU A 22 3.90 14.76 10.10
C GLU A 22 4.13 14.05 8.75
N ALA A 23 3.24 13.14 8.37
CA ALA A 23 3.31 12.46 7.08
C ALA A 23 3.16 13.44 5.91
N LEU A 24 2.22 14.38 5.99
CA LEU A 24 2.06 15.44 5.00
C LEU A 24 3.31 16.31 4.90
N LEU A 25 3.86 16.75 6.03
CA LEU A 25 5.05 17.60 6.07
C LEU A 25 6.28 16.91 5.45
N ARG A 26 6.52 15.65 5.81
CA ARG A 26 7.64 14.87 5.26
C ARG A 26 7.44 14.56 3.78
N THR A 27 6.22 14.29 3.35
CA THR A 27 5.89 14.10 1.93
C THR A 27 6.21 15.36 1.14
N PHE A 28 5.80 16.53 1.63
CA PHE A 28 6.10 17.82 0.99
C PHE A 28 7.62 18.10 0.91
N LYS A 29 8.36 17.86 1.99
CA LYS A 29 9.83 18.01 1.98
C LYS A 29 10.48 17.05 0.99
N TYR A 30 9.99 15.82 0.89
CA TYR A 30 10.51 14.84 -0.06
C TYR A 30 10.24 15.26 -1.51
N THR A 31 9.02 15.70 -1.83
CA THR A 31 8.67 16.16 -3.19
C THR A 31 9.47 17.39 -3.58
N GLN A 32 9.72 18.32 -2.65
CA GLN A 32 10.58 19.48 -2.89
C GLN A 32 12.04 19.07 -3.18
N ARG A 33 12.56 18.05 -2.49
CA ARG A 33 13.90 17.52 -2.77
C ARG A 33 13.95 16.78 -4.12
N ALA A 34 12.87 16.08 -4.47
CA ALA A 34 12.76 15.39 -5.74
C ALA A 34 12.72 16.36 -6.92
N SER A 35 11.98 17.48 -6.81
CA SER A 35 11.94 18.52 -7.84
C SER A 35 13.29 19.24 -8.02
N GLN A 36 14.12 19.26 -6.98
CA GLN A 36 15.50 19.75 -7.02
C GLN A 36 16.51 18.70 -7.51
N GLY A 37 16.08 17.48 -7.85
CA GLY A 37 16.95 16.39 -8.30
C GLY A 37 17.82 15.76 -7.21
N LYS A 38 17.54 16.00 -5.93
CA LYS A 38 18.34 15.50 -4.79
C LYS A 38 17.98 14.09 -4.34
N VAL A 39 16.81 13.60 -4.75
CA VAL A 39 16.27 12.26 -4.45
C VAL A 39 15.50 11.75 -5.66
N GLN A 40 15.11 10.48 -5.65
CA GLN A 40 14.37 9.89 -6.77
C GLN A 40 13.03 10.62 -7.00
N PRO A 41 12.59 10.70 -8.28
CA PRO A 41 11.29 11.28 -8.62
C PRO A 41 10.14 10.53 -7.95
N VAL A 42 9.16 11.27 -7.46
CA VAL A 42 7.98 10.69 -6.79
C VAL A 42 7.01 10.17 -7.85
N VAL A 43 6.89 8.84 -7.94
CA VAL A 43 5.96 8.18 -8.89
C VAL A 43 4.50 8.33 -8.46
N SER A 44 4.22 8.29 -7.14
CA SER A 44 2.87 8.48 -6.60
C SER A 44 2.89 9.11 -5.20
N LEU A 45 2.34 10.32 -5.11
CA LEU A 45 2.24 11.07 -3.86
C LEU A 45 1.44 10.32 -2.79
N LYS A 46 0.36 9.64 -3.20
CA LYS A 46 -0.49 8.85 -2.31
C LYS A 46 0.28 7.67 -1.70
N SER A 47 1.08 6.97 -2.52
CA SER A 47 1.89 5.85 -2.04
C SER A 47 2.98 6.31 -1.06
N LEU A 48 3.68 7.39 -1.41
CA LEU A 48 4.74 7.98 -0.58
C LEU A 48 4.19 8.43 0.78
N CYS A 49 3.08 9.17 0.79
CA CYS A 49 2.44 9.64 2.02
C CYS A 49 2.01 8.48 2.92
N LYS A 50 1.45 7.40 2.33
CA LYS A 50 1.08 6.20 3.09
C LYS A 50 2.29 5.53 3.76
N VAL A 51 3.39 5.37 3.02
CA VAL A 51 4.64 4.79 3.56
C VAL A 51 5.22 5.64 4.67
N ILE A 52 5.25 6.96 4.49
CA ILE A 52 5.74 7.90 5.51
C ILE A 52 4.87 7.83 6.77
N ALA A 53 3.54 7.84 6.63
CA ALA A 53 2.61 7.74 7.75
C ALA A 53 2.79 6.42 8.53
N GLN A 54 2.94 5.30 7.81
CA GLN A 54 3.19 3.99 8.43
C GLN A 54 4.52 3.99 9.20
N ASN A 55 5.59 4.51 8.60
CA ASN A 55 6.89 4.57 9.25
C ASN A 55 6.87 5.49 10.48
N TYR A 56 6.20 6.63 10.39
CA TYR A 56 6.10 7.56 11.51
C TYR A 56 5.23 7.00 12.65
N PHE A 57 4.11 6.34 12.34
CA PHE A 57 3.32 5.59 13.32
C PHE A 57 4.18 4.55 14.06
N ARG A 58 4.98 3.77 13.33
CA ARG A 58 5.90 2.78 13.91
C ARG A 58 6.94 3.43 14.82
N ASP A 59 7.58 4.50 14.37
CA ASP A 59 8.58 5.24 15.16
C ASP A 59 7.98 5.84 16.43
N ARG A 60 6.77 6.41 16.34
CA ARG A 60 6.09 7.00 17.49
C ARG A 60 5.65 5.92 18.46
N ARG A 61 5.08 4.82 17.97
CA ARG A 61 4.72 3.64 18.77
C ARG A 61 5.92 3.14 19.57
N ARG A 62 7.09 3.03 18.92
CA ARG A 62 8.36 2.64 19.56
C ARG A 62 8.71 3.60 20.71
N LYS A 63 8.74 4.91 20.45
CA LYS A 63 9.08 5.92 21.47
C LYS A 63 8.14 5.87 22.67
N ASP A 64 6.84 5.80 22.40
CA ASP A 64 5.84 5.91 23.45
C ASP A 64 5.71 4.61 24.26
N GLN A 65 5.98 3.44 23.66
CA GLN A 65 6.11 2.18 24.40
C GLN A 65 7.31 2.18 25.35
N VAL A 66 8.44 2.80 24.96
CA VAL A 66 9.62 2.95 25.83
C VAL A 66 9.32 3.88 27.02
N LEU A 67 8.56 4.95 26.80
CA LEU A 67 8.18 5.91 27.85
C LEU A 67 7.19 5.36 28.88
N VAL A 68 6.52 4.24 28.62
CA VAL A 68 5.62 3.57 29.57
C VAL A 68 6.38 2.66 30.56
N ARG A 69 7.64 2.30 30.28
CA ARG A 69 8.45 1.39 31.12
C ARG A 69 9.24 1.97 32.31
N PRO A 70 9.36 3.29 32.58
CA PRO A 70 10.26 3.74 33.64
C PRO A 70 9.78 3.45 35.08
N PHE A 71 8.59 2.88 35.29
CA PHE A 71 8.06 2.59 36.64
C PHE A 71 8.15 1.12 37.08
N GLN A 72 8.90 0.26 36.37
CA GLN A 72 8.83 -1.19 36.63
C GLN A 72 10.14 -1.96 36.83
N ASN A 73 11.29 -1.34 37.12
CA ASN A 73 12.37 -2.01 37.87
C ASN A 73 13.53 -1.02 38.12
N ASP A 74 13.60 -0.48 39.33
CA ASP A 74 14.89 -0.27 39.97
C ASP A 74 15.49 -1.67 40.24
N GLU A 75 16.81 -1.78 40.15
CA GLU A 75 17.59 -3.03 40.28
C GLU A 75 17.64 -3.92 39.04
N SER A 76 18.38 -3.48 38.02
CA SER A 76 19.43 -4.33 37.41
C SER A 76 20.26 -3.49 36.45
N GLU A 77 21.50 -3.30 36.86
CA GLU A 77 22.59 -2.68 36.15
C GLU A 77 22.78 -3.24 34.73
N GLN A 78 23.26 -2.35 33.84
CA GLN A 78 24.25 -2.69 32.81
C GLN A 78 23.96 -3.91 31.93
N LEU A 79 22.98 -3.80 31.04
CA LEU A 79 23.07 -4.45 29.72
C LEU A 79 22.89 -3.41 28.62
N SER A 80 24.00 -2.76 28.31
CA SER A 80 24.33 -2.28 26.96
C SER A 80 24.41 -3.48 26.01
N PHE A 81 23.28 -4.13 25.73
CA PHE A 81 23.19 -5.18 24.73
C PHE A 81 22.18 -4.78 23.67
N ALA A 82 22.65 -4.79 22.44
CA ALA A 82 21.89 -4.70 21.21
C ALA A 82 20.49 -5.29 21.33
N ILE A 83 19.48 -4.45 21.52
CA ILE A 83 18.13 -4.78 21.07
C ILE A 83 18.15 -4.45 19.58
N GLN A 84 18.76 -5.35 18.80
CA GLN A 84 18.41 -5.48 17.39
C GLN A 84 16.88 -5.56 17.35
N ASP A 85 16.27 -4.67 16.57
CA ASP A 85 14.89 -4.77 16.11
C ASP A 85 14.68 -6.22 15.66
N VAL A 86 14.13 -7.07 16.54
CA VAL A 86 13.38 -8.21 16.07
C VAL A 86 12.09 -7.58 15.60
N VAL A 87 12.12 -7.03 14.36
CA VAL A 87 10.89 -6.91 13.61
C VAL A 87 10.28 -8.28 13.70
N ASP A 88 9.13 -8.41 14.36
CA ASP A 88 8.51 -9.71 14.55
C ASP A 88 8.40 -10.34 13.16
N PRO A 89 9.17 -11.41 12.86
CA PRO A 89 9.13 -12.03 11.55
C PRO A 89 7.71 -12.51 11.24
N ALA A 90 6.90 -12.77 12.27
CA ALA A 90 5.48 -13.09 12.13
C ALA A 90 4.65 -11.89 11.63
N GLU A 91 4.93 -10.64 12.04
CA GLU A 91 4.21 -9.46 11.55
C GLU A 91 4.55 -9.18 10.07
N ILE A 92 5.84 -9.26 9.69
CA ILE A 92 6.25 -9.18 8.28
C ILE A 92 5.59 -10.32 7.48
N ALA A 93 5.66 -11.56 7.97
CA ALA A 93 5.08 -12.70 7.28
C ALA A 93 3.56 -12.53 7.12
N LEU A 94 2.87 -11.99 8.13
CA LEU A 94 1.44 -11.74 8.11
C LEU A 94 1.07 -10.63 7.12
N ASP A 95 1.81 -9.51 7.09
CA ASP A 95 1.61 -8.44 6.11
C ASP A 95 1.83 -8.95 4.68
N HIS A 96 2.88 -9.74 4.44
CA HIS A 96 3.14 -10.39 3.16
C HIS A 96 2.02 -11.37 2.79
N LEU A 97 1.55 -12.18 3.74
CA LEU A 97 0.47 -13.13 3.52
C LEU A 97 -0.85 -12.41 3.17
N ILE A 98 -1.18 -11.33 3.89
CA ILE A 98 -2.36 -10.49 3.60
C ILE A 98 -2.23 -9.88 2.20
N PHE A 99 -1.08 -9.32 1.87
CA PHE A 99 -0.83 -8.76 0.54
C PHE A 99 -1.01 -9.82 -0.55
N CYS A 100 -0.40 -10.99 -0.39
CA CYS A 100 -0.51 -12.09 -1.35
C CYS A 100 -1.96 -12.55 -1.53
N THR A 101 -2.65 -12.77 -0.42
CA THR A 101 -4.06 -13.22 -0.42
C THR A 101 -4.96 -12.19 -1.09
N THR A 102 -4.73 -10.90 -0.82
CA THR A 102 -5.51 -9.80 -1.43
C THR A 102 -5.32 -9.76 -2.95
N ILE A 103 -4.09 -9.95 -3.42
CA ILE A 103 -3.80 -9.98 -4.86
C ILE A 103 -4.46 -11.18 -5.55
N VAL A 104 -4.39 -12.36 -4.93
CA VAL A 104 -5.06 -13.57 -5.46
C VAL A 104 -6.57 -13.40 -5.52
N MET A 105 -7.19 -12.89 -4.44
CA MET A 105 -8.62 -12.61 -4.41
C MET A 105 -9.02 -11.57 -5.46
N ALA A 106 -8.21 -10.52 -5.64
CA ALA A 106 -8.47 -9.52 -6.66
C ALA A 106 -8.44 -10.13 -8.07
N ALA A 107 -7.49 -11.01 -8.38
CA ALA A 107 -7.41 -11.69 -9.67
C ALA A 107 -8.67 -12.54 -9.95
N GLN A 108 -9.12 -13.33 -8.97
CA GLN A 108 -10.37 -14.11 -9.05
C GLN A 108 -11.60 -13.24 -9.29
N VAL A 109 -11.70 -12.13 -8.56
CA VAL A 109 -12.79 -11.16 -8.72
C VAL A 109 -12.79 -10.56 -10.12
N VAL A 110 -11.61 -10.17 -10.64
CA VAL A 110 -11.47 -9.62 -11.99
C VAL A 110 -11.86 -10.65 -13.06
N ALA A 111 -11.54 -11.93 -12.86
CA ALA A 111 -11.91 -12.99 -13.80
C ALA A 111 -13.44 -13.09 -14.00
N GLN A 112 -14.22 -12.78 -12.95
CA GLN A 112 -15.69 -12.80 -12.95
C GLN A 112 -16.33 -11.51 -13.51
N PHE A 113 -15.54 -10.50 -13.89
CA PHE A 113 -16.10 -9.26 -14.41
C PHE A 113 -16.74 -9.43 -15.79
N PRO A 114 -17.78 -8.63 -16.11
CA PRO A 114 -18.31 -8.54 -17.46
C PRO A 114 -17.20 -8.23 -18.47
N PRO A 115 -17.25 -8.81 -19.68
CA PRO A 115 -16.13 -8.76 -20.63
C PRO A 115 -15.58 -7.36 -20.90
N GLN A 116 -16.45 -6.36 -21.06
CA GLN A 116 -16.06 -4.97 -21.34
C GLN A 116 -15.37 -4.30 -20.14
N GLN A 117 -15.86 -4.55 -18.92
CA GLN A 117 -15.27 -4.01 -17.68
C GLN A 117 -13.93 -4.67 -17.39
N ARG A 118 -13.87 -5.99 -17.56
CA ARG A 118 -12.65 -6.78 -17.43
C ARG A 118 -11.59 -6.31 -18.41
N ALA A 119 -11.95 -6.18 -19.70
CA ALA A 119 -11.03 -5.73 -20.74
C ALA A 119 -10.52 -4.31 -20.48
N ALA A 120 -11.39 -3.38 -20.09
CA ALA A 120 -10.97 -2.02 -19.76
C ALA A 120 -9.96 -2.00 -18.60
N LEU A 121 -10.26 -2.71 -17.51
CA LEU A 121 -9.37 -2.81 -16.35
C LEU A 121 -8.03 -3.47 -16.69
N LEU A 122 -8.05 -4.59 -17.41
CA LEU A 122 -6.83 -5.30 -17.79
C LEU A 122 -5.99 -4.51 -18.79
N THR A 123 -6.61 -3.70 -19.66
CA THR A 123 -5.89 -2.81 -20.58
C THR A 123 -5.18 -1.70 -19.80
N ASP A 124 -5.87 -1.10 -18.83
CA ASP A 124 -5.29 -0.10 -17.93
C ASP A 124 -4.09 -0.70 -17.15
N LEU A 125 -4.29 -1.87 -16.53
CA LEU A 125 -3.24 -2.57 -15.80
C LEU A 125 -2.07 -2.97 -16.69
N ALA A 126 -2.33 -3.47 -17.91
CA ALA A 126 -1.27 -3.86 -18.83
C ALA A 126 -0.43 -2.66 -19.28
N ASN A 127 -1.04 -1.50 -19.50
CA ASN A 127 -0.34 -0.30 -19.95
C ASN A 127 0.51 0.37 -18.87
N ILE A 128 0.26 0.07 -17.59
CA ILE A 128 1.11 0.54 -16.47
C ILE A 128 2.10 -0.52 -15.98
N SER A 129 2.02 -1.75 -16.50
CA SER A 129 2.90 -2.85 -16.10
C SER A 129 4.20 -2.83 -16.89
N ASP A 130 5.32 -3.12 -16.22
CA ASP A 130 6.61 -3.34 -16.87
C ASP A 130 6.82 -4.83 -17.15
N PHE A 131 6.58 -5.23 -18.39
CA PHE A 131 6.74 -6.63 -18.82
C PHE A 131 8.20 -7.06 -19.06
N ASN A 132 9.18 -6.15 -18.91
CA ASN A 132 10.60 -6.49 -19.02
C ASN A 132 11.17 -7.04 -17.69
N ALA A 133 10.44 -6.87 -16.59
CA ALA A 133 10.76 -7.42 -15.29
C ALA A 133 10.22 -8.86 -15.12
N PRO A 134 10.69 -9.60 -14.09
CA PRO A 134 10.06 -10.86 -13.71
C PRO A 134 8.57 -10.70 -13.41
N PRO A 135 7.72 -11.72 -13.71
CA PRO A 135 6.28 -11.60 -13.56
C PRO A 135 5.88 -11.25 -12.14
N THR A 136 5.10 -10.17 -11.99
CA THR A 136 4.61 -9.74 -10.69
C THR A 136 3.61 -10.75 -10.10
N LEU A 137 3.37 -10.70 -8.79
CA LEU A 137 2.37 -11.56 -8.16
C LEU A 137 0.97 -11.40 -8.76
N LEU A 138 0.64 -10.18 -9.23
CA LEU A 138 -0.60 -9.91 -9.95
C LEU A 138 -0.65 -10.66 -11.28
N GLU A 139 0.42 -10.61 -12.08
CA GLU A 139 0.50 -11.34 -13.35
C GLU A 139 0.39 -12.85 -13.15
N GLN A 140 1.07 -13.39 -12.14
CA GLN A 140 0.99 -14.81 -11.80
C GLN A 140 -0.44 -15.19 -11.39
N SER A 141 -1.06 -14.41 -10.51
CA SER A 141 -2.43 -14.67 -10.04
C SER A 141 -3.45 -14.60 -11.18
N LEU A 142 -3.33 -13.62 -12.07
CA LEU A 142 -4.17 -13.52 -13.27
C LEU A 142 -3.95 -14.70 -14.22
N SER A 143 -2.70 -15.15 -14.38
CA SER A 143 -2.38 -16.30 -15.22
C SER A 143 -3.02 -17.59 -14.71
N THR A 144 -3.11 -17.78 -13.39
CA THR A 144 -3.83 -18.92 -12.78
C THR A 144 -5.32 -18.92 -13.14
N GLU A 145 -5.91 -17.73 -13.27
CA GLU A 145 -7.30 -17.54 -13.74
C GLU A 145 -7.45 -17.59 -15.27
N GLY A 146 -6.38 -17.98 -16.00
CA GLY A 146 -6.37 -18.05 -17.46
C GLY A 146 -6.25 -16.70 -18.17
N ILE A 147 -5.89 -15.64 -17.44
CA ILE A 147 -5.78 -14.27 -17.97
C ILE A 147 -4.31 -13.93 -18.18
N ARG A 148 -3.90 -13.80 -19.45
CA ARG A 148 -2.57 -13.29 -19.80
C ARG A 148 -2.62 -11.78 -19.92
N LEU A 149 -2.07 -11.07 -18.92
CA LEU A 149 -2.12 -9.61 -18.88
C LEU A 149 -1.49 -8.94 -20.12
N ARG A 150 -0.46 -9.55 -20.70
CA ARG A 150 0.21 -9.09 -21.93
C ARG A 150 -0.74 -8.99 -23.14
N ASP A 151 -1.76 -9.85 -23.23
CA ASP A 151 -2.73 -9.86 -24.34
C ASP A 151 -3.62 -8.58 -24.36
N TYR A 152 -3.59 -7.82 -23.26
CA TYR A 152 -4.33 -6.58 -23.04
C TYR A 152 -3.47 -5.32 -23.19
N HIS A 153 -2.16 -5.45 -23.46
CA HIS A 153 -1.30 -4.30 -23.75
C HIS A 153 -1.67 -3.72 -25.12
N ARG A 154 -2.47 -2.66 -25.14
CA ARG A 154 -3.06 -2.07 -26.36
C ARG A 154 -3.10 -0.56 -26.26
N ALA A 155 -2.98 0.09 -27.42
CA ALA A 155 -3.17 1.52 -27.52
C ALA A 155 -4.58 1.91 -27.02
N LEU A 156 -4.63 2.96 -26.20
CA LEU A 156 -5.89 3.49 -25.69
C LEU A 156 -6.71 4.10 -26.83
N PRO A 157 -8.06 4.05 -26.76
CA PRO A 157 -8.90 4.67 -27.77
C PRO A 157 -8.56 6.15 -27.96
N THR A 158 -8.46 6.59 -29.21
CA THR A 158 -8.16 8.01 -29.53
C THR A 158 -9.44 8.81 -29.77
N GLU A 159 -10.49 8.16 -30.26
CA GLU A 159 -11.78 8.78 -30.57
C GLU A 159 -12.53 9.19 -29.28
N PRO A 160 -13.09 10.42 -29.19
CA PRO A 160 -13.74 10.92 -27.98
C PRO A 160 -14.87 10.02 -27.44
N ALA A 161 -15.72 9.50 -28.34
CA ALA A 161 -16.85 8.63 -27.95
C ALA A 161 -16.37 7.31 -27.32
N GLN A 162 -15.37 6.67 -27.95
CA GLN A 162 -14.79 5.42 -27.46
C GLN A 162 -13.99 5.63 -26.17
N ARG A 163 -13.32 6.77 -26.02
CA ARG A 163 -12.65 7.17 -24.77
C ARG A 163 -13.63 7.30 -23.62
N GLY A 164 -14.77 7.95 -23.85
CA GLY A 164 -15.82 8.10 -22.84
C GLY A 164 -16.35 6.74 -22.36
N LEU A 165 -16.62 5.83 -23.31
CA LEU A 165 -17.10 4.48 -23.02
C LEU A 165 -16.06 3.64 -22.26
N TYR A 166 -14.79 3.68 -22.68
CA TYR A 166 -13.68 3.04 -21.97
C TYR A 166 -13.54 3.56 -20.53
N ALA A 167 -13.53 4.88 -20.34
CA ALA A 167 -13.41 5.49 -19.02
C ALA A 167 -14.58 5.12 -18.09
N ALA A 168 -15.80 5.03 -18.64
CA ALA A 168 -16.97 4.58 -17.90
C ALA A 168 -16.82 3.11 -17.44
N HIS A 169 -16.43 2.21 -18.35
CA HIS A 169 -16.19 0.81 -18.00
C HIS A 169 -15.07 0.64 -16.97
N LEU A 170 -13.98 1.39 -17.11
CA LEU A 170 -12.85 1.37 -16.17
C LEU A 170 -13.27 1.85 -14.78
N CYS A 171 -13.98 2.97 -14.70
CA CYS A 171 -14.48 3.52 -13.44
C CYS A 171 -15.42 2.54 -12.73
N ILE A 172 -16.33 1.90 -13.48
CA ILE A 172 -17.23 0.87 -12.92
C ILE A 172 -16.43 -0.35 -12.47
N ALA A 173 -15.44 -0.79 -13.23
CA ALA A 173 -14.59 -1.94 -12.89
C ALA A 173 -13.83 -1.70 -11.57
N TYR A 174 -13.18 -0.53 -11.40
CA TYR A 174 -12.48 -0.20 -10.16
C TYR A 174 -13.42 -0.09 -8.95
N LYS A 175 -14.59 0.54 -9.12
CA LYS A 175 -15.61 0.62 -8.04
C LYS A 175 -16.09 -0.78 -7.63
N ARG A 176 -16.31 -1.66 -8.61
CA ARG A 176 -16.73 -3.04 -8.37
C ARG A 176 -15.62 -3.84 -7.68
N LEU A 177 -14.38 -3.69 -8.11
CA LEU A 177 -13.23 -4.37 -7.51
C LEU A 177 -13.08 -3.98 -6.05
N ARG A 178 -13.13 -2.67 -5.76
CA ARG A 178 -13.06 -2.15 -4.40
C ARG A 178 -14.16 -2.75 -3.51
N LYS A 179 -15.42 -2.76 -3.97
CA LYS A 179 -16.56 -3.31 -3.21
C LYS A 179 -16.44 -4.81 -2.95
N LYS A 180 -15.75 -5.56 -3.82
CA LYS A 180 -15.61 -7.01 -3.72
C LYS A 180 -14.38 -7.45 -2.90
N VAL A 181 -13.40 -6.57 -2.73
CA VAL A 181 -12.16 -6.83 -1.99
C VAL A 181 -12.18 -6.22 -0.58
N GLU A 182 -13.00 -5.18 -0.33
CA GLU A 182 -13.35 -4.76 1.04
C GLU A 182 -14.25 -5.84 1.68
N VAL A 183 -13.64 -6.80 2.37
CA VAL A 183 -14.28 -7.71 3.34
C VAL A 183 -14.25 -7.07 4.72
#